data_AF-L8HB59-F1
#
_entry.id   AF-L8HB59-F1
#
_cell.length_a   1.000
_cell.length_b   1.000
_cell.length_c   1.000
_cell.angle_alpha   90.00
_cell.angle_beta   90.00
_cell.angle_gamma   90.00
#
_symmetry.space_group_name_H-M   'P 1'
#
loop_
_entity.id
_entity.type
_entity.pdbx_description
1 polymer ?
#
loop_
_entity_poly.entity_id
_entity_poly.type
_entity_poly.pdbx_seq_one_letter_code
_entity_poly.pdbx_strand_id
1 'polypeptide(L)'
;MPKRNSNGGGGGGQAAKVREDPLYEQVRQIKQQKNQTKKAQYKKPKTKVAFRQEPKVAEGEKRKINYQIEKNKGLTKRRRKECRNSRVKLKNKYSKAMKKLNGLRPGVKDRMNPVHYDGEASGINMNVVKSVSLKSS
;
A
#
# COMPACT_ATOMS: atom_id res chain seq x y z
N MET A 1 18.25 11.06 -17.09
CA MET A 1 18.17 10.53 -18.47
C MET A 1 16.70 10.22 -18.80
N PRO A 2 16.11 10.78 -19.87
CA PRO A 2 14.74 10.44 -20.27
C PRO A 2 14.73 9.09 -21.01
N LYS A 3 13.75 8.22 -20.69
CA LYS A 3 13.60 6.91 -21.34
C LYS A 3 13.11 7.09 -22.78
N ARG A 4 13.82 6.49 -23.74
CA ARG A 4 13.43 6.43 -25.15
C ARG A 4 12.12 5.65 -25.27
N ASN A 5 11.12 6.33 -25.80
CA ASN A 5 9.85 5.74 -26.22
C ASN A 5 10.10 4.96 -27.52
N SER A 6 10.28 3.64 -27.43
CA SER A 6 10.35 2.76 -28.59
C SER A 6 8.94 2.48 -29.13
N ASN A 7 8.28 3.51 -29.65
CA ASN A 7 7.09 3.32 -30.46
C ASN A 7 7.58 3.13 -31.91
N GLY A 8 7.98 1.91 -32.23
CA GLY A 8 8.38 1.50 -33.58
C GLY A 8 7.20 1.68 -34.53
N GLY A 9 7.22 2.80 -35.26
CA GLY A 9 6.38 3.01 -36.43
C GLY A 9 6.83 2.06 -37.53
N GLY A 10 6.22 0.87 -37.57
CA GLY A 10 6.35 -0.08 -38.67
C GLY A 10 5.60 0.44 -39.89
N GLY A 11 6.31 0.52 -41.02
CA GLY A 11 5.92 1.20 -42.24
C GLY A 11 4.59 0.75 -42.84
N GLY A 12 3.86 1.74 -43.37
CA GLY A 12 2.75 1.52 -44.28
C GLY A 12 3.26 1.07 -45.65
N GLY A 13 3.55 -0.22 -45.78
CA GLY A 13 3.67 -0.88 -47.08
C GLY A 13 2.27 -1.19 -47.59
N GLN A 14 1.92 -0.68 -48.78
CA GLN A 14 0.71 -1.06 -49.49
C GLN A 14 0.86 -2.51 -50.00
N ALA A 15 0.58 -3.48 -49.14
CA ALA A 15 0.49 -4.88 -49.52
C ALA A 15 -0.89 -5.15 -50.12
N ALA A 16 -0.90 -5.74 -51.32
CA ALA A 16 -2.10 -6.24 -51.98
C ALA A 16 -3.01 -7.00 -51.00
N LYS A 17 -4.33 -6.84 -51.12
CA LYS A 17 -5.34 -7.54 -50.31
C LYS A 17 -5.26 -9.05 -50.53
N VAL A 18 -4.31 -9.71 -49.87
CA VAL A 18 -4.37 -11.15 -49.60
C VAL A 18 -5.66 -11.35 -48.81
N ARG A 19 -6.51 -12.30 -49.22
CA ARG A 19 -7.73 -12.62 -48.48
C ARG A 19 -7.33 -13.07 -47.08
N GLU A 20 -7.44 -12.19 -46.11
CA GLU A 20 -7.17 -12.47 -44.71
C GLU A 20 -8.18 -13.52 -44.21
N ASP A 21 -7.73 -14.43 -43.36
CA ASP A 21 -8.60 -15.42 -42.72
C ASP A 21 -9.76 -14.69 -41.99
N PRO A 22 -11.03 -15.04 -42.25
CA PRO A 22 -12.20 -14.39 -41.62
C PRO A 22 -12.11 -14.31 -40.08
N LEU A 23 -11.43 -15.27 -39.44
CA LEU A 23 -11.19 -15.24 -38.00
C LEU A 23 -10.31 -14.04 -37.57
N TYR A 24 -9.31 -13.70 -38.39
CA TYR A 24 -8.36 -12.63 -38.08
C TYR A 24 -8.99 -11.24 -38.20
N GLU A 25 -9.90 -11.05 -39.16
CA GLU A 25 -10.68 -9.82 -39.29
C GLU A 25 -11.61 -9.61 -38.09
N GLN A 26 -12.27 -10.68 -37.62
CA GLN A 26 -13.14 -10.64 -36.45
C GLN A 26 -12.37 -10.21 -35.19
N VAL A 27 -11.19 -10.79 -34.94
CA VAL A 27 -10.34 -10.44 -33.81
C VAL A 27 -9.88 -8.98 -33.88
N ARG A 28 -9.53 -8.49 -35.08
CA ARG A 28 -9.15 -7.09 -35.30
C ARG A 28 -10.29 -6.14 -34.97
N GLN A 29 -11.51 -6.43 -35.42
CA GLN A 29 -12.70 -5.63 -35.14
C GLN A 29 -13.03 -5.60 -33.64
N ILE A 30 -13.00 -6.75 -32.96
CA ILE A 30 -13.21 -6.84 -31.49
C ILE A 30 -12.21 -5.95 -30.75
N LYS A 31 -10.93 -5.99 -31.14
CA LYS A 31 -9.88 -5.15 -30.55
C LYS A 31 -10.14 -3.66 -30.77
N GLN A 32 -10.56 -3.28 -31.97
CA GLN A 32 -10.91 -1.90 -32.30
C GLN A 32 -12.12 -1.43 -31.48
N GLN A 33 -13.19 -2.21 -31.41
CA GLN A 33 -14.39 -1.91 -30.62
C GLN A 33 -14.05 -1.77 -29.13
N LYS A 34 -13.25 -2.68 -28.57
CA LYS A 34 -12.78 -2.60 -27.17
C LYS A 34 -12.01 -1.32 -26.89
N ASN A 35 -11.15 -0.89 -27.82
CA ASN A 35 -10.40 0.36 -27.68
C ASN A 35 -11.30 1.58 -27.78
N GLN A 36 -12.28 1.56 -28.69
CA GLN A 36 -13.26 2.64 -28.86
C GLN A 36 -14.17 2.77 -27.63
N THR A 37 -14.69 1.67 -27.10
CA THR A 37 -15.54 1.68 -25.89
C THR A 37 -14.77 2.18 -24.67
N LYS A 38 -13.52 1.76 -24.49
CA LYS A 38 -12.64 2.27 -23.43
C LYS A 38 -12.40 3.78 -23.55
N LYS A 39 -12.14 4.26 -24.77
CA LYS A 39 -11.95 5.70 -25.05
C LYS A 39 -13.24 6.50 -24.80
N ALA A 40 -14.39 5.96 -25.20
CA ALA A 40 -15.69 6.57 -24.97
C ALA A 40 -16.01 6.65 -23.47
N GLN A 41 -15.82 5.57 -22.71
CA GLN A 41 -16.02 5.55 -21.26
C GLN A 41 -15.12 6.57 -20.54
N TYR A 42 -13.86 6.70 -20.96
CA TYR A 42 -12.93 7.69 -20.37
C TYR A 42 -13.35 9.14 -20.66
N LYS A 43 -13.90 9.41 -21.85
CA LYS A 43 -14.39 10.73 -22.25
C LYS A 43 -15.74 11.11 -21.63
N LYS A 44 -16.47 10.17 -21.03
CA LYS A 44 -17.75 10.48 -20.38
C LYS A 44 -17.50 11.48 -19.25
N PRO A 45 -18.17 12.65 -19.24
CA PRO A 45 -18.03 13.61 -18.15
C PRO A 45 -18.46 12.93 -16.84
N LYS A 46 -17.60 13.03 -15.82
CA LYS A 46 -17.93 12.53 -14.48
C LYS A 46 -18.94 13.50 -13.86
N THR A 47 -20.23 13.32 -14.13
CA THR A 47 -21.32 14.22 -13.71
C THR A 47 -21.68 14.16 -12.23
N LYS A 48 -20.81 13.65 -11.37
CA LYS A 48 -21.05 13.63 -9.91
C LYS A 48 -19.91 14.32 -9.18
N VAL A 49 -19.76 15.62 -9.44
CA VAL A 49 -19.27 16.50 -8.39
C VAL A 49 -20.45 16.65 -7.44
N ALA A 50 -20.51 15.82 -6.40
CA ALA A 50 -21.55 15.91 -5.39
C ALA A 50 -21.48 17.32 -4.79
N PHE A 51 -22.43 18.18 -5.19
CA PHE A 51 -22.60 19.49 -4.59
C PHE A 51 -22.84 19.26 -3.10
N ARG A 52 -21.90 19.72 -2.27
CA ARG A 52 -21.98 19.53 -0.83
C ARG A 52 -23.19 20.30 -0.32
N GLN A 53 -24.23 19.58 0.10
CA GLN A 53 -25.39 20.22 0.73
C GLN A 53 -24.92 20.96 1.97
N GLU A 54 -25.16 22.27 2.02
CA GLU A 54 -24.90 23.05 3.23
C GLU A 54 -25.93 22.68 4.31
N PRO A 55 -25.54 22.69 5.59
CA PRO A 55 -26.47 22.41 6.67
C PRO A 55 -27.57 23.48 6.70
N LYS A 56 -28.82 23.06 6.47
CA LYS A 56 -30.00 23.91 6.54
C LYS A 56 -30.28 24.23 8.01
N VAL A 57 -30.24 25.52 8.38
CA VAL A 57 -30.62 25.98 9.72
C VAL A 57 -32.15 26.16 9.74
N ALA A 58 -32.80 25.73 10.82
CA ALA A 58 -34.24 25.90 10.99
C ALA A 58 -34.60 27.39 11.10
N GLU A 59 -35.82 27.73 10.66
CA GLU A 59 -36.31 29.10 10.71
C GLU A 59 -36.39 29.55 12.19
N GLY A 60 -35.71 30.66 12.51
CA GLY A 60 -35.59 31.18 13.88
C GLY A 60 -34.34 30.74 14.67
N GLU A 61 -33.52 29.80 14.18
CA GLU A 61 -32.30 29.38 14.88
C GLU A 61 -31.06 30.17 14.42
N LYS A 62 -30.20 30.58 15.37
CA LYS A 62 -28.91 31.24 15.07
C LYS A 62 -27.90 30.22 14.52
N ARG A 63 -27.11 30.63 13.52
CA ARG A 63 -25.99 29.81 12.99
C ARG A 63 -24.96 29.52 14.10
N LYS A 64 -24.70 28.25 14.37
CA LYS A 64 -23.68 27.82 15.34
C LYS A 64 -22.28 27.90 14.73
N ILE A 65 -21.29 28.15 15.58
CA ILE A 65 -19.87 28.12 15.19
C ILE A 65 -19.44 26.70 14.82
N ASN A 66 -18.67 26.56 13.74
CA ASN A 66 -18.10 25.26 13.32
C ASN A 66 -16.85 24.93 14.15
N TYR A 67 -16.61 23.64 14.44
CA TYR A 67 -15.42 23.15 15.16
C TYR A 67 -14.09 23.65 14.58
N GLN A 68 -14.02 23.84 13.25
CA GLN A 68 -12.83 24.38 12.59
C GLN A 68 -12.51 25.80 13.04
N ILE A 69 -13.54 26.66 13.15
CA ILE A 69 -13.43 28.04 13.61
C ILE A 69 -13.21 28.05 15.13
N GLU A 70 -13.98 27.25 15.87
CA GLU A 70 -13.91 27.16 17.33
C GLU A 70 -12.53 26.74 17.84
N LYS A 71 -11.88 25.76 17.18
CA LYS A 71 -10.58 25.24 17.61
C LYS A 71 -9.37 25.85 16.91
N ASN A 72 -9.59 26.56 15.81
CA ASN A 72 -8.56 27.23 15.00
C ASN A 72 -7.25 26.42 14.83
N LYS A 73 -7.36 25.13 14.49
CA LYS A 73 -6.20 24.20 14.43
C LYS A 73 -5.36 24.33 13.15
N GLY A 74 -5.77 25.16 12.19
CA GLY A 74 -5.05 25.39 10.92
C GLY A 74 -4.71 24.12 10.11
N LEU A 75 -3.72 24.24 9.22
CA LEU A 75 -3.23 23.16 8.36
C LEU A 75 -2.21 22.25 9.08
N THR A 76 -2.65 21.58 10.15
CA THR A 76 -1.77 20.66 10.90
C THR A 76 -1.58 19.31 10.21
N LYS A 77 -0.35 18.75 10.30
CA LYS A 77 -0.05 17.41 9.78
C LYS A 77 -0.87 16.31 10.48
N ARG A 78 -1.14 15.22 9.78
CA ARG A 78 -1.77 14.03 10.37
C ARG A 78 -0.87 13.39 11.42
N ARG A 79 -1.33 13.35 12.68
CA ARG A 79 -0.65 12.69 13.80
C ARG A 79 -1.20 11.26 13.99
N ARG A 80 -0.34 10.29 14.31
CA ARG A 80 -0.78 8.90 14.59
C ARG A 80 -1.63 8.86 15.86
N LYS A 81 -2.60 7.93 15.92
CA LYS A 81 -3.49 7.78 17.09
C LYS A 81 -2.71 7.47 18.38
N GLU A 82 -1.65 6.67 18.31
CA GLU A 82 -0.80 6.35 19.47
C GLU A 82 -0.13 7.58 20.08
N CYS A 83 0.13 8.64 19.30
CA CYS A 83 0.74 9.85 19.82
C CYS A 83 -0.23 10.73 20.62
N ARG A 84 -1.53 10.40 20.64
CA ARG A 84 -2.52 11.10 21.48
C ARG A 84 -2.42 10.71 22.95
N ASN A 85 -1.87 9.53 23.26
CA ASN A 85 -1.77 9.00 24.62
C ASN A 85 -0.33 8.54 24.88
N SER A 86 0.37 9.22 25.79
CA SER A 86 1.76 8.94 26.14
C SER A 86 1.98 7.50 26.59
N ARG A 87 1.08 6.97 27.42
CA ARG A 87 1.11 5.57 27.90
C ARG A 87 1.04 4.58 26.76
N VAL A 88 0.12 4.77 25.81
CA VAL A 88 -0.04 3.87 24.66
C VAL A 88 1.19 3.91 23.75
N LYS A 89 1.75 5.10 23.51
CA LYS A 89 2.99 5.27 22.75
C LYS A 89 4.15 4.51 23.39
N LEU A 90 4.33 4.64 24.71
CA LEU A 90 5.41 3.98 25.45
C LEU A 90 5.22 2.46 25.50
N LYS A 91 4.00 1.98 25.76
CA LYS A 91 3.66 0.53 25.70
C LYS A 91 4.02 -0.07 24.34
N ASN A 92 3.63 0.61 23.25
CA ASN A 92 3.95 0.16 21.89
C ASN A 92 5.46 0.22 21.59
N LYS A 93 6.16 1.24 22.10
CA LYS A 93 7.61 1.37 21.94
C LYS A 93 8.34 0.22 22.64
N TYR A 94 7.95 -0.10 23.88
CA TYR A 94 8.50 -1.22 24.65
C TYR A 94 8.25 -2.56 23.97
N SER A 95 7.01 -2.85 23.57
CA SER A 95 6.68 -4.11 22.86
C SER A 95 7.49 -4.27 21.56
N LYS A 96 7.67 -3.19 20.78
CA LYS A 96 8.51 -3.21 19.58
C LYS A 96 9.99 -3.42 19.91
N ALA A 97 10.50 -2.81 20.97
CA ALA A 97 11.88 -2.99 21.42
C ALA A 97 12.14 -4.42 21.88
N MET A 98 11.22 -5.03 22.63
CA MET A 98 11.33 -6.43 23.06
C MET A 98 11.34 -7.39 21.87
N LYS A 99 10.47 -7.20 20.87
CA LYS A 99 10.49 -8.02 19.64
C LYS A 99 11.81 -7.91 18.88
N LYS A 100 12.38 -6.70 18.80
CA LYS A 100 13.70 -6.49 18.18
C LYS A 100 14.81 -7.16 18.98
N LEU A 101 14.79 -7.02 20.31
CA LEU A 101 15.76 -7.65 21.21
C LEU A 101 15.78 -9.17 21.03
N ASN A 102 14.60 -9.80 20.99
CA ASN A 102 14.45 -11.25 20.77
C ASN A 102 14.98 -11.72 19.41
N GLY A 103 15.01 -10.83 18.40
CA GLY A 103 15.60 -11.12 17.10
C GLY A 103 17.12 -10.94 17.06
N LEU A 104 17.67 -10.03 17.86
CA LEU A 104 19.11 -9.76 17.94
C LEU A 104 19.84 -10.79 18.80
N ARG A 105 19.25 -11.16 19.94
CA ARG A 105 19.84 -12.09 20.90
C ARG A 105 18.81 -13.16 21.24
N PRO A 106 19.23 -14.43 21.32
CA PRO A 106 18.37 -15.45 21.90
C PRO A 106 18.10 -15.08 23.35
N GLY A 107 16.84 -14.77 23.66
CA GLY A 107 16.41 -14.56 25.04
C GLY A 107 16.26 -15.88 25.79
N VAL A 108 16.17 -15.80 27.12
CA VAL A 108 15.71 -16.93 27.94
C VAL A 108 14.25 -17.18 27.58
N LYS A 109 13.99 -18.23 26.79
CA LYS A 109 12.63 -18.69 26.55
C LYS A 109 12.20 -19.43 27.81
N ASP A 110 11.18 -18.93 28.49
CA ASP A 110 10.47 -19.74 29.49
C ASP A 110 10.05 -21.03 28.78
N ARG A 111 10.48 -22.14 29.37
CA ARG A 111 10.66 -23.43 28.71
C ARG A 111 9.39 -23.82 27.97
N MET A 112 9.50 -24.02 26.65
CA MET A 112 8.51 -24.80 25.92
C MET A 112 8.49 -26.18 26.59
N ASN A 113 7.37 -26.52 27.22
CA ASN A 113 7.13 -27.76 27.98
C ASN A 113 8.21 -28.12 29.01
N PRO A 114 8.03 -27.81 30.31
CA PRO A 114 8.96 -28.19 31.36
C PRO A 114 9.23 -29.71 31.46
N VAL A 115 8.34 -30.52 30.88
CA VAL A 115 8.25 -31.95 31.14
C VAL A 115 9.05 -32.79 30.14
N HIS A 116 9.19 -32.37 28.87
CA HIS A 116 9.87 -33.16 27.83
C HIS A 116 10.56 -32.28 26.79
N TYR A 117 11.73 -32.72 26.32
CA TYR A 117 12.48 -32.06 25.25
C TYR A 117 12.05 -32.60 23.89
N ASP A 118 11.34 -31.78 23.11
CA ASP A 118 10.81 -32.14 21.78
C ASP A 118 11.79 -31.84 20.62
N GLY A 119 13.03 -31.44 20.93
CA GLY A 119 14.02 -30.97 19.95
C GLY A 119 14.00 -29.45 19.70
N GLU A 120 14.91 -28.97 18.85
CA GLU A 120 14.94 -27.55 18.45
C GLU A 120 13.92 -27.24 17.36
N ALA A 121 12.79 -26.62 17.73
CA ALA A 121 11.71 -26.29 16.79
C ALA A 121 12.12 -25.41 15.60
N SER A 122 13.17 -24.60 15.72
CA SER A 122 13.69 -23.75 14.63
C SER A 122 14.78 -24.42 13.78
N GLY A 123 15.22 -25.63 14.16
CA GLY A 123 16.31 -26.36 13.52
C GLY A 123 17.70 -25.94 13.99
N ILE A 124 18.64 -26.90 13.91
CA ILE A 124 20.06 -26.73 14.23
C ILE A 124 20.83 -26.43 12.94
N ASN A 125 21.64 -25.37 12.94
CA ASN A 125 22.54 -25.06 11.82
C ASN A 125 23.99 -25.37 12.22
N MET A 126 24.56 -26.42 11.61
CA MET A 126 25.89 -26.94 11.92
C MET A 126 27.03 -25.99 11.53
N ASN A 127 26.81 -25.10 10.56
CA ASN A 127 27.87 -24.25 10.00
C ASN A 127 28.04 -22.92 10.76
N VAL A 128 27.19 -22.61 11.73
CA VAL A 128 27.17 -21.30 12.40
C VAL A 128 27.75 -21.40 13.80
N VAL A 129 28.90 -20.75 14.01
CA VAL A 129 29.54 -20.61 15.32
C VAL A 129 29.22 -19.24 15.91
N LYS A 130 28.62 -19.20 17.11
CA LYS A 130 28.22 -17.96 17.82
C LYS A 130 29.02 -17.67 19.10
N SER A 131 30.11 -18.40 19.35
CA SER A 131 30.97 -18.22 20.52
C SER A 131 31.85 -16.96 20.39
N VAL A 132 32.23 -16.36 21.53
CA VAL A 132 33.18 -15.26 21.58
C VAL A 132 34.61 -15.81 21.61
N SER A 133 35.45 -15.45 20.64
CA SER A 133 36.87 -15.83 20.63
C SER A 133 37.67 -14.97 21.61
N LEU A 134 38.45 -15.60 22.49
CA LEU A 134 39.38 -14.90 23.39
C LEU A 134 40.69 -14.66 22.63
N LYS A 135 41.24 -13.45 22.75
CA LYS A 135 42.60 -13.16 22.25
C LYS A 135 43.61 -13.65 23.27
N SER A 136 44.65 -14.35 22.82
CA SER A 136 45.85 -14.58 23.62
C SER A 136 46.59 -13.25 23.78
N SER A 137 46.95 -12.91 25.02
CA SER A 137 47.77 -11.73 25.35
C SER A 137 49.13 -11.78 24.69
#